data_AF-A0A367S1G1-F1
#
_entry.id   AF-A0A367S1G1-F1
#
_cell.length_a   1.000
_cell.length_b   1.000
_cell.length_c   1.000
_cell.angle_alpha   90.00
_cell.angle_beta   90.00
_cell.angle_gamma   90.00
#
_symmetry.space_group_name_H-M   'P 1'
#
loop_
_entity.id
_entity.type
_entity.pdbx_description
1 polymer ?
#
loop_
_entity_poly.entity_id
_entity_poly.type
_entity_poly.pdbx_seq_one_letter_code
_entity_poly.pdbx_strand_id
1 'polypeptide(L)'
;MVDFVPDEVPIHVDLGFQGLQKEFVNIKIPDKKPRGKELSEEQKQSNRKKSSERVKCEHTISGIKRYNAATAVYRNRIRDLDDRFMLTAAGLWNFYLMAA
;
A
#
# COMPACT_ATOMS: atom_id res chain seq x y z
N MET A 1 -1.85 -3.46 -14.11
CA MET A 1 -1.24 -3.70 -12.77
C MET A 1 -2.25 -4.38 -11.86
N VAL A 2 -3.50 -3.89 -11.84
CA VAL A 2 -4.63 -4.59 -11.21
C VAL A 2 -4.99 -5.89 -11.97
N ASP A 3 -4.82 -5.89 -13.29
CA ASP A 3 -5.10 -7.02 -14.20
C ASP A 3 -4.24 -8.28 -13.92
N PHE A 4 -3.17 -8.15 -13.14
CA PHE A 4 -2.28 -9.25 -12.79
C PHE A 4 -2.53 -9.80 -11.39
N VAL A 5 -3.47 -9.21 -10.65
CA VAL A 5 -3.86 -9.68 -9.32
C VAL A 5 -4.99 -10.69 -9.49
N PRO A 6 -4.88 -11.92 -8.95
CA PRO A 6 -5.98 -12.88 -9.01
C PRO A 6 -7.24 -12.31 -8.38
N ASP A 7 -8.39 -12.61 -8.99
CA ASP A 7 -9.67 -12.05 -8.58
C ASP A 7 -9.95 -12.32 -7.10
N GLU A 8 -9.52 -13.45 -6.54
CA GLU A 8 -9.76 -13.82 -5.14
C GLU A 8 -9.00 -12.95 -4.13
N VAL A 9 -7.99 -12.21 -4.56
CA VAL A 9 -7.13 -11.40 -3.70
C VAL A 9 -7.73 -10.01 -3.51
N PRO A 10 -8.09 -9.60 -2.28
CA PRO A 10 -8.61 -8.26 -2.03
C PRO A 10 -7.58 -7.18 -2.36
N ILE A 11 -7.99 -6.17 -3.13
CA ILE A 11 -7.13 -5.07 -3.54
C ILE A 11 -7.44 -3.84 -2.69
N HIS A 12 -6.55 -3.56 -1.74
CA HIS A 12 -6.69 -2.43 -0.85
C HIS A 12 -6.11 -1.17 -1.49
N VAL A 13 -6.97 -0.18 -1.74
CA VAL A 13 -6.57 1.14 -2.26
C VAL A 13 -7.04 2.26 -1.33
N ASP A 14 -6.46 3.44 -1.49
CA ASP A 14 -6.82 4.66 -0.76
C ASP A 14 -7.97 5.42 -1.44
N LEU A 15 -8.54 6.41 -0.74
CA LEU A 15 -9.66 7.23 -1.23
C LEU A 15 -9.35 7.99 -2.54
N GLY A 16 -8.07 8.23 -2.85
CA GLY A 16 -7.65 8.86 -4.11
C GLY A 16 -7.99 8.02 -5.35
N PHE A 17 -8.23 6.72 -5.19
CA PHE A 17 -8.57 5.79 -6.27
C PHE A 17 -10.09 5.55 -6.37
N GLN A 18 -10.90 6.49 -5.88
CA GLN A 18 -12.35 6.38 -5.97
C GLN A 18 -12.81 6.32 -7.43
N GLY A 19 -13.52 5.25 -7.79
CA GLY A 19 -13.94 4.95 -9.17
C GLY A 19 -13.42 3.60 -9.64
N LEU A 20 -12.28 3.15 -9.11
CA LEU A 20 -11.61 1.91 -9.52
C LEU A 20 -12.47 0.66 -9.23
N GLN A 21 -13.36 0.71 -8.24
CA GLN A 21 -14.34 -0.34 -7.96
C GLN A 21 -15.40 -0.54 -9.05
N LYS A 22 -15.49 0.36 -10.04
CA LYS A 22 -16.39 0.20 -11.21
C LYS A 22 -15.72 -0.56 -12.34
N GLU A 23 -14.39 -0.58 -12.36
CA GLU A 23 -13.59 -1.17 -13.43
C GLU A 23 -13.05 -2.55 -13.04
N PHE A 24 -12.84 -2.80 -11.75
CA PHE A 24 -12.23 -4.02 -11.24
C PHE A 24 -13.02 -4.64 -10.08
N VAL A 25 -12.90 -5.95 -9.94
CA VAL A 25 -13.49 -6.71 -8.83
C VAL A 25 -12.61 -6.65 -7.58
N ASN A 26 -13.20 -6.97 -6.43
CA ASN A 26 -12.49 -7.09 -5.14
C ASN A 26 -11.66 -5.88 -4.68
N ILE A 27 -12.00 -4.71 -5.20
CA ILE A 27 -11.50 -3.42 -4.73
C ILE A 27 -12.07 -3.09 -3.35
N LYS A 28 -11.18 -2.84 -2.39
CA LYS A 28 -11.52 -2.38 -1.04
C LYS A 28 -11.05 -0.94 -0.88
N ILE A 29 -11.99 0.01 -0.90
CA ILE A 29 -11.77 1.45 -0.67
C ILE A 29 -12.38 1.84 0.69
N PRO A 30 -11.78 2.77 1.46
CA PRO A 30 -12.40 3.26 2.69
C PRO A 30 -13.72 3.99 2.40
N ASP A 31 -14.67 3.93 3.32
CA ASP A 31 -15.90 4.72 3.24
C ASP A 31 -15.56 6.21 3.29
N LYS A 32 -15.91 6.94 2.21
CA LYS A 32 -15.75 8.38 2.14
C LYS A 32 -16.83 9.07 2.96
N LYS A 33 -16.43 10.02 3.81
CA LYS A 33 -17.37 10.87 4.55
C LYS A 33 -18.25 11.66 3.56
N PRO A 34 -19.59 11.52 3.63
CA PRO A 34 -20.49 12.28 2.78
C PRO A 34 -20.47 13.78 3.13
N ARG A 35 -20.69 14.65 2.13
CA ARG A 35 -20.68 16.11 2.36
C ARG A 35 -21.82 16.50 3.30
N GLY A 36 -21.48 17.21 4.38
CA GLY A 36 -22.46 17.69 5.38
C GLY A 36 -23.07 16.61 6.26
N LYS A 37 -22.51 15.39 6.26
CA LYS A 37 -23.00 14.25 7.04
C LYS A 37 -21.84 13.51 7.69
N GLU A 38 -22.14 12.72 8.72
CA GLU A 38 -21.16 11.85 9.37
C GLU A 38 -21.13 10.45 8.77
N LEU A 39 -20.03 9.73 8.99
CA LEU A 39 -19.97 8.29 8.76
C LEU A 39 -20.84 7.57 9.78
N SER A 40 -21.51 6.51 9.35
CA SER A 40 -22.18 5.60 10.29
C SER A 40 -21.16 4.88 11.17
N GLU A 41 -21.60 4.30 12.30
CA GLU A 41 -20.71 3.54 13.18
C GLU A 41 -20.13 2.31 12.47
N GLU A 42 -20.91 1.66 11.60
CA GLU A 42 -20.44 0.53 10.79
C GLU A 42 -19.35 0.96 9.80
N GLN A 43 -19.52 2.11 9.14
CA GLN A 43 -18.52 2.66 8.23
C GLN A 43 -17.23 3.05 8.96
N LYS A 44 -17.35 3.62 10.16
CA LYS A 44 -16.19 3.92 11.02
C LYS A 44 -15.46 2.64 11.42
N GLN A 45 -16.19 1.58 11.79
CA GLN A 45 -15.59 0.31 12.15
C GLN A 45 -14.88 -0.36 10.97
N SER A 46 -15.49 -0.33 9.77
CA SER A 46 -14.89 -0.80 8.52
C SER A 46 -13.58 -0.04 8.21
N ASN A 47 -13.63 1.29 8.27
CA ASN A 47 -12.45 2.15 8.07
C ASN A 47 -11.36 1.89 9.12
N ARG A 48 -11.74 1.63 10.38
CA ARG A 48 -10.79 1.29 11.45
C ARG A 48 -10.06 -0.02 11.18
N LYS A 49 -10.77 -1.05 10.71
CA LYS A 49 -10.15 -2.33 10.33
C LYS A 49 -9.14 -2.11 9.20
N LYS A 50 -9.54 -1.44 8.12
CA LYS A 50 -8.64 -1.14 7.00
C LYS A 50 -7.45 -0.28 7.41
N SER A 51 -7.64 0.69 8.31
CA SER A 51 -6.55 1.51 8.86
C SER A 51 -5.54 0.63 9.62
N SER A 52 -6.01 -0.32 10.43
CA SER A 52 -5.12 -1.24 11.16
C SER A 52 -4.26 -2.11 10.24
N GLU A 53 -4.77 -2.50 9.08
CA GLU A 53 -4.01 -3.22 8.05
C GLU A 53 -2.96 -2.32 7.41
N ARG A 54 -3.30 -1.06 7.09
CA ARG A 54 -2.36 -0.06 6.52
C ARG A 54 -1.16 0.18 7.43
N VAL A 55 -1.35 0.22 8.75
CA VAL A 55 -0.25 0.43 9.72
C VAL A 55 0.85 -0.62 9.54
N LYS A 56 0.49 -1.89 9.32
CA LYS A 56 1.49 -2.95 9.08
C LYS A 56 2.26 -2.70 7.79
N CYS A 57 1.58 -2.33 6.71
CA CYS A 57 2.22 -1.99 5.43
C CYS A 57 3.16 -0.78 5.58
N GLU A 58 2.72 0.27 6.29
CA GLU A 58 3.52 1.46 6.56
C GLU A 58 4.78 1.13 7.36
N HIS A 59 4.71 0.23 8.35
CA HIS A 59 5.89 -0.26 9.07
C HIS A 59 6.86 -1.01 8.16
N THR A 60 6.36 -1.90 7.30
CA THR A 60 7.21 -2.62 6.33
C THR A 60 7.90 -1.66 5.37
N ILE A 61 7.17 -0.70 4.80
CA ILE A 61 7.72 0.33 3.91
C ILE A 61 8.74 1.20 4.66
N SER A 62 8.46 1.56 5.91
CA SER A 62 9.39 2.34 6.74
C SER A 62 10.68 1.58 7.01
N GLY A 63 10.62 0.25 7.16
CA GLY A 63 11.78 -0.62 7.26
C GLY A 63 12.64 -0.59 5.99
N ILE A 64 12.04 -0.75 4.82
CA ILE A 64 12.72 -0.64 3.51
C ILE A 64 13.37 0.74 3.36
N LYS A 65 12.69 1.79 3.83
CA LYS A 65 13.18 3.17 3.77
C LYS A 65 14.41 3.45 4.65
N ARG A 66 14.84 2.52 5.50
CA ARG A 66 16.12 2.64 6.23
C ARG A 66 17.32 2.65 5.30
N TYR A 67 17.18 2.09 4.09
CA TYR A 67 18.22 2.12 3.07
C TYR A 67 18.11 3.41 2.24
N ASN A 68 19.17 4.22 2.23
CA ASN A 68 19.20 5.48 1.45
C ASN A 68 18.94 5.29 -0.04
N ALA A 69 19.22 4.10 -0.59
CA ALA A 69 18.89 3.75 -1.96
C ALA A 69 17.37 3.81 -2.26
N ALA A 70 16.52 3.63 -1.24
CA ALA A 70 15.06 3.67 -1.36
C ALA A 70 14.42 4.99 -0.87
N THR A 71 15.17 5.87 -0.20
CA THR A 71 14.65 7.15 0.35
C THR A 71 15.26 8.40 -0.23
N ALA A 72 16.53 8.36 -0.61
CA ALA A 72 17.17 9.52 -1.19
C ALA A 72 16.59 9.83 -2.58
N VAL A 73 16.72 11.08 -3.01
CA VAL A 73 16.34 11.48 -4.37
C VAL A 73 17.12 10.64 -5.37
N TYR A 74 16.39 9.83 -6.14
CA TYR A 74 16.94 8.98 -7.18
C TYR A 74 17.44 9.83 -8.35
N ARG A 75 18.74 9.72 -8.67
CA ARG A 75 19.41 10.49 -9.74
C ARG A 75 20.04 9.61 -10.82
N ASN A 76 19.94 8.29 -10.68
CA ASN A 76 20.49 7.38 -11.67
C ASN A 76 19.61 7.39 -12.94
N ARG A 77 20.19 7.06 -14.09
CA ARG A 77 19.53 7.07 -15.42
C ARG A 77 19.52 5.69 -16.07
N ILE A 78 20.08 4.68 -15.42
CA ILE A 78 20.07 3.30 -15.89
C ILE A 78 18.64 2.79 -15.76
N ARG A 79 18.10 2.28 -16.87
CA ARG A 79 16.76 1.73 -16.93
C ARG A 79 16.58 0.61 -15.91
N ASP A 80 15.43 0.59 -15.24
CA ASP A 80 14.98 -0.46 -14.32
C ASP A 80 15.87 -0.64 -13.06
N LEU A 81 16.84 0.25 -12.82
CA LEU A 81 17.75 0.12 -11.67
C LEU A 81 17.10 0.57 -10.36
N ASP A 82 16.13 1.48 -10.41
CA ASP A 82 15.27 1.86 -9.29
C ASP A 82 14.47 0.65 -8.76
N ASP A 83 13.85 -0.14 -9.64
CA ASP A 83 13.14 -1.36 -9.26
C ASP A 83 14.09 -2.38 -8.60
N ARG A 84 15.32 -2.51 -9.12
CA ARG A 84 16.34 -3.37 -8.53
C ARG A 84 16.76 -2.90 -7.13
N PHE A 85 16.87 -1.59 -6.89
CA PHE A 85 17.14 -1.08 -5.55
C PHE A 85 16.00 -1.36 -4.59
N MET A 86 14.75 -1.18 -5.04
CA MET A 86 13.57 -1.51 -4.23
C MET A 86 13.52 -2.99 -3.88
N LEU A 87 13.75 -3.88 -4.85
CA LEU A 87 13.80 -5.33 -4.64
C LEU A 87 14.90 -5.73 -3.66
N THR A 88 16.10 -5.16 -3.81
CA THR A 88 17.24 -5.44 -2.93
C THR A 88 16.96 -4.95 -1.50
N ALA A 89 16.44 -3.73 -1.35
CA ALA A 89 16.10 -3.16 -0.04
C ALA A 89 14.99 -3.95 0.67
N ALA A 90 13.96 -4.40 -0.07
CA ALA A 90 12.92 -5.29 0.45
C ALA A 90 13.51 -6.64 0.90
N GLY A 91 14.38 -7.25 0.10
CA GLY A 91 15.06 -8.50 0.47
C GLY A 91 15.91 -8.37 1.74
N LEU A 92 16.69 -7.29 1.85
CA LEU A 92 17.51 -7.03 3.05
C LEU A 92 16.65 -6.80 4.30
N TRP A 93 15.53 -6.06 4.16
CA TRP A 93 14.60 -5.85 5.27
C TRP A 93 13.94 -7.15 5.73
N ASN A 94 13.50 -7.99 4.79
CA ASN A 94 12.93 -9.30 5.09
C ASN A 94 13.95 -10.22 5.78
N PHE A 95 15.20 -10.23 5.31
CA PHE A 95 16.28 -10.98 5.95
C PHE A 95 16.53 -10.50 7.39
N TYR A 96 16.54 -9.19 7.62
CA TYR A 96 16.63 -8.63 8.97
C TYR A 96 15.48 -9.09 9.87
N LEU A 97 14.23 -9.04 9.38
CA LEU A 97 13.06 -9.49 10.14
C LEU A 97 13.08 -10.98 10.48
N MET A 98 13.76 -11.81 9.70
CA MET A 98 13.90 -13.25 10.01
C MET A 98 14.94 -13.53 11.10
N ALA A 99 15.90 -12.61 11.30
CA ALA A 99 16.99 -12.77 12.25
C ALA A 99 16.79 -11.99 13.56
N ALA A 100 15.79 -11.11 13.61
CA ALA A 100 15.43 -10.28 14.77
C ALA A 100 14.35 -10.95 15.63
#